data_AF-A0A7S1TW98-F1
#
_entry.id   AF-A0A7S1TW98-F1
#
_cell.length_a   1.000
_cell.length_b   1.000
_cell.length_c   1.000
_cell.angle_alpha   90.00
_cell.angle_beta   90.00
_cell.angle_gamma   90.00
#
_symmetry.space_group_name_H-M   'P 1'
#
loop_
_entity.id
_entity.type
_entity.pdbx_description
1 polymer ?
#
loop_
_entity_poly.entity_id
_entity_poly.type
_entity_poly.pdbx_seq_one_letter_code
_entity_poly.pdbx_strand_id
1 'polypeptide(L)'
;APPPASAPAPAGLLDLRGEHFTSTEPAAVERSRQHLRRRLFKHFERCGGAGVVIVDELQKFPVQLLDELLEPMDAERPRVGMEHSTGAGYEQIDIRRAAFILTTDVASESISALLAKYQAGARGGIVNRVLPQVPLQREVRRSLDETFRHQGFGKLIQHYIGFLPLGLDEVQSVVDLLLADLDERYAARGRWAGAVWGCDVPRMLSLDKFVVYEKTSVDAAGEDFISTSAYGAREARNSVRTAFERMLRHRAAPWASGGVLYIARNATAEGVATRLREVFPGDEGERLAALSRGTELSLWWCPGSLFRRDTACEAAGDDGVCAAAAPATAAQAQAQAQAQAQAQAQAQA
;
A
#
# COMPACT_ATOMS: atom_id res chain seq x y z
N ALA A 1 17.74 18.51 -4.20
CA ALA A 1 16.74 18.55 -5.29
C ALA A 1 15.37 18.71 -4.65
N PRO A 2 14.47 19.54 -5.21
CA PRO A 2 13.08 19.53 -4.78
C PRO A 2 12.49 18.12 -4.99
N PRO A 3 11.50 17.70 -4.20
CA PRO A 3 10.81 16.43 -4.44
C PRO A 3 10.27 16.42 -5.88
N PRO A 4 10.29 15.25 -6.57
CA PRO A 4 9.74 15.16 -7.91
C PRO A 4 8.29 15.64 -7.90
N ALA A 5 7.95 16.53 -8.84
CA ALA A 5 6.58 16.93 -9.09
C ALA A 5 5.73 15.65 -9.26
N SER A 6 4.63 15.55 -8.51
CA SER A 6 3.70 14.43 -8.65
C SER A 6 3.34 14.28 -10.12
N ALA A 7 3.45 13.05 -10.64
CA ALA A 7 3.05 12.75 -12.01
C ALA A 7 1.67 13.36 -12.30
N PRO A 8 1.44 13.92 -13.51
CA PRO A 8 0.14 14.50 -13.83
C PRO A 8 -0.94 13.44 -13.63
N ALA A 9 -1.99 13.80 -12.88
CA ALA A 9 -3.10 12.90 -12.64
C ALA A 9 -3.67 12.38 -13.98
N PRO A 10 -4.02 11.09 -14.09
CA PRO A 10 -4.61 10.54 -15.31
C PRO A 10 -5.80 11.38 -15.76
N ALA A 11 -5.94 11.62 -17.07
CA ALA A 11 -6.92 12.56 -17.60
C ALA A 11 -8.38 12.28 -17.19
N GLY A 12 -8.70 11.03 -16.83
CA GLY A 12 -10.02 10.59 -16.36
C GLY A 12 -10.14 10.40 -14.85
N LEU A 13 -9.21 10.90 -14.04
CA LEU A 13 -9.26 10.81 -12.58
C LEU A 13 -9.48 12.20 -11.94
N LEU A 14 -10.44 12.29 -11.04
CA LEU A 14 -10.66 13.43 -10.16
C LEU A 14 -10.46 13.01 -8.70
N ASP A 15 -9.41 13.54 -8.07
CA ASP A 15 -9.13 13.35 -6.64
C ASP A 15 -9.70 14.53 -5.82
N LEU A 16 -10.57 14.19 -4.86
CA LEU A 16 -11.21 15.09 -3.91
C LEU A 16 -10.84 14.65 -2.49
N ARG A 17 -10.11 15.48 -1.76
CA ARG A 17 -9.72 15.17 -0.37
C ARG A 17 -10.57 15.93 0.63
N GLY A 18 -11.15 15.24 1.59
CA GLY A 18 -11.97 15.85 2.65
C GLY A 18 -11.24 16.91 3.46
N GLU A 19 -9.92 16.77 3.65
CA GLU A 19 -9.08 17.76 4.34
C GLU A 19 -9.17 19.18 3.73
N HIS A 20 -9.42 19.29 2.42
CA HIS A 20 -9.54 20.58 1.73
C HIS A 20 -10.87 21.30 2.00
N PHE A 21 -11.83 20.64 2.64
CA PHE A 21 -13.20 21.13 2.80
C PHE A 21 -13.61 21.37 4.26
N THR A 22 -12.67 21.35 5.20
CA THR A 22 -12.91 21.31 6.66
C THR A 22 -13.58 22.56 7.28
N SER A 23 -13.83 23.63 6.52
CA SER A 23 -14.43 24.84 7.08
C SER A 23 -15.91 24.63 7.41
N THR A 24 -16.32 25.10 8.60
CA THR A 24 -17.70 25.05 9.09
C THR A 24 -18.42 26.40 8.96
N GLU A 25 -17.72 27.45 8.51
CA GLU A 25 -18.31 28.78 8.31
C GLU A 25 -19.28 28.75 7.11
N PRO A 26 -20.54 29.22 7.23
CA PRO A 26 -21.54 29.10 6.17
C PRO A 26 -21.09 29.65 4.81
N ALA A 27 -20.42 30.80 4.78
CA ALA A 27 -19.91 31.39 3.54
C ALA A 27 -18.78 30.57 2.91
N ALA A 28 -17.95 29.91 3.72
CA ALA A 28 -16.90 29.03 3.25
C ALA A 28 -17.45 27.69 2.75
N VAL A 29 -18.49 27.16 3.40
CA VAL A 29 -19.21 25.96 2.95
C VAL A 29 -19.85 26.21 1.58
N GLU A 30 -20.52 27.35 1.39
CA GLU A 30 -21.14 27.66 0.10
C GLU A 30 -20.10 27.80 -1.03
N ARG A 31 -18.97 28.47 -0.78
CA ARG A 31 -17.86 28.52 -1.74
C ARG A 31 -17.33 27.12 -2.06
N SER A 32 -17.25 26.25 -1.05
CA SER A 32 -16.84 24.85 -1.22
C SER A 32 -17.85 24.04 -2.04
N ARG A 33 -19.16 24.24 -1.84
CA ARG A 33 -20.23 23.62 -2.67
C ARG A 33 -20.06 23.99 -4.13
N GLN A 34 -19.99 25.27 -4.41
CA GLN A 34 -19.82 25.78 -5.78
C GLN A 34 -18.51 25.30 -6.41
N HIS A 35 -17.43 25.27 -5.64
CA HIS A 35 -16.14 24.77 -6.09
C HIS A 35 -16.21 23.27 -6.45
N LEU A 36 -16.81 22.45 -5.59
CA LEU A 36 -16.99 21.02 -5.80
C LEU A 36 -17.82 20.74 -7.06
N ARG A 37 -19.00 21.35 -7.16
CA ARG A 37 -19.88 21.24 -8.32
C ARG A 37 -19.16 21.63 -9.61
N ARG A 38 -18.36 22.71 -9.55
CA ARG A 38 -17.57 23.16 -10.69
C ARG A 38 -16.46 22.22 -11.09
N ARG A 39 -15.80 21.58 -10.13
CA ARG A 39 -14.79 20.56 -10.41
C ARG A 39 -15.39 19.32 -11.03
N LEU A 40 -16.50 18.82 -10.50
CA LEU A 40 -17.23 17.68 -11.05
C LEU A 40 -17.69 17.94 -12.48
N PHE A 41 -18.38 19.06 -12.70
CA PHE A 41 -18.91 19.41 -14.02
C PHE A 41 -17.80 19.49 -15.07
N LYS A 42 -16.76 20.29 -14.82
CA LYS A 42 -15.62 20.45 -15.75
C LYS A 42 -14.88 19.14 -16.01
N HIS A 43 -14.79 18.28 -15.00
CA HIS A 43 -14.15 16.98 -15.14
C HIS A 43 -14.92 16.11 -16.12
N PHE A 44 -16.23 15.95 -15.92
CA PHE A 44 -17.06 15.11 -16.78
C PHE A 44 -17.34 15.75 -18.15
N GLU A 45 -17.36 17.07 -18.25
CA GLU A 45 -17.41 17.81 -19.52
C GLU A 45 -16.19 17.43 -20.38
N ARG A 46 -14.99 17.55 -19.79
CA ARG A 46 -13.73 17.21 -20.46
C ARG A 46 -13.66 15.73 -20.83
N CYS A 47 -14.25 14.85 -20.04
CA CYS A 47 -14.15 13.40 -20.22
C CYS A 47 -15.38 12.79 -20.93
N GLY A 48 -16.28 13.60 -21.48
CA GLY A 48 -17.45 13.11 -22.24
C GLY A 48 -18.40 12.24 -21.41
N GLY A 49 -18.60 12.60 -20.14
CA GLY A 49 -19.46 11.88 -19.21
C GLY A 49 -18.90 10.58 -18.64
N ALA A 50 -17.62 10.28 -18.87
CA ALA A 50 -16.93 9.13 -18.26
C ALA A 50 -15.84 9.61 -17.30
N GLY A 51 -15.50 8.84 -16.26
CA GLY A 51 -14.42 9.22 -15.35
C GLY A 51 -14.45 8.46 -14.02
N VAL A 52 -13.40 8.65 -13.23
CA VAL A 52 -13.31 8.12 -11.87
C VAL A 52 -13.16 9.28 -10.91
N VAL A 53 -14.01 9.33 -9.90
CA VAL A 53 -13.94 10.29 -8.80
C VAL A 53 -13.52 9.55 -7.55
N ILE A 54 -12.37 9.92 -6.98
CA ILE A 54 -11.95 9.45 -5.66
C ILE A 54 -12.29 10.54 -4.65
N VAL A 55 -13.05 10.18 -3.62
CA VAL A 55 -13.27 11.02 -2.45
C VAL A 55 -12.48 10.41 -1.30
N ASP A 56 -11.33 11.02 -1.01
CA ASP A 56 -10.43 10.58 0.05
C ASP A 56 -10.79 11.22 1.39
N GLU A 57 -10.65 10.46 2.47
CA GLU A 57 -10.99 10.88 3.84
C GLU A 57 -12.42 11.43 3.98
N LEU A 58 -13.41 10.68 3.49
CA LEU A 58 -14.82 11.07 3.48
C LEU A 58 -15.32 11.54 4.85
N GLN A 59 -14.78 11.00 5.95
CA GLN A 59 -15.14 11.38 7.32
C GLN A 59 -14.84 12.85 7.67
N LYS A 60 -13.96 13.50 6.92
CA LYS A 60 -13.64 14.92 7.07
C LYS A 60 -14.46 15.82 6.15
N PHE A 61 -15.23 15.24 5.24
CA PHE A 61 -16.08 15.98 4.31
C PHE A 61 -17.27 16.58 5.06
N PRO A 62 -17.54 17.90 4.98
CA PRO A 62 -18.73 18.47 5.59
C PRO A 62 -19.97 17.84 5.01
N VAL A 63 -20.90 17.50 5.90
CA VAL A 63 -22.21 16.93 5.60
C VAL A 63 -22.89 17.70 4.46
N GLN A 64 -22.93 19.04 4.54
CA GLN A 64 -23.58 19.88 3.53
C GLN A 64 -22.96 19.81 2.12
N LEU A 65 -21.72 19.32 1.98
CA LEU A 65 -21.10 19.13 0.67
C LEU A 65 -21.46 17.78 0.05
N LEU A 66 -21.86 16.79 0.86
CA LEU A 66 -22.29 15.47 0.37
C LEU A 66 -23.59 15.57 -0.44
N ASP A 67 -24.41 16.60 -0.21
CA ASP A 67 -25.60 16.89 -1.02
C ASP A 67 -25.25 17.03 -2.51
N GLU A 68 -24.09 17.61 -2.81
CA GLU A 68 -23.60 17.79 -4.19
C GLU A 68 -23.17 16.46 -4.84
N LEU A 69 -23.05 15.38 -4.06
CA LEU A 69 -22.73 14.04 -4.54
C LEU A 69 -23.99 13.15 -4.69
N LEU A 70 -25.15 13.55 -4.16
CA LEU A 70 -26.36 12.73 -4.20
C LEU A 70 -26.85 12.47 -5.64
N GLU A 71 -27.04 13.53 -6.43
CA GLU A 71 -27.47 13.41 -7.84
C GLU A 71 -26.40 12.75 -8.73
N PRO A 72 -25.10 13.08 -8.59
CA PRO A 72 -24.06 12.40 -9.38
C PRO A 72 -23.90 10.90 -9.08
N MET A 73 -24.19 10.47 -7.84
CA MET A 73 -24.07 9.08 -7.41
C MET A 73 -25.38 8.29 -7.54
N ASP A 74 -26.48 8.92 -7.98
CA ASP A 74 -27.76 8.25 -8.16
C ASP A 74 -27.65 7.11 -9.19
N ALA A 75 -28.13 5.92 -8.82
CA ALA A 75 -27.98 4.74 -9.67
C ALA A 75 -28.88 4.75 -10.91
N GLU A 76 -30.00 5.48 -10.89
CA GLU A 76 -30.95 5.50 -11.99
C GLU A 76 -30.61 6.59 -13.02
N ARG A 77 -30.22 7.77 -12.54
CA ARG A 77 -30.01 8.96 -13.39
C ARG A 77 -28.83 9.80 -12.90
N PRO A 78 -27.60 9.27 -12.92
CA PRO A 78 -26.43 10.00 -12.44
C PRO A 78 -26.12 11.18 -13.37
N ARG A 79 -26.16 12.39 -12.82
CA ARG A 79 -25.98 13.63 -13.58
C ARG A 79 -25.17 14.65 -12.79
N VAL A 80 -24.44 15.49 -13.51
CA VAL A 80 -23.84 16.70 -12.93
C VAL A 80 -24.36 17.88 -13.73
N GLY A 81 -24.94 18.86 -13.03
CA GLY A 81 -25.42 20.08 -13.64
C GLY A 81 -24.76 21.33 -13.11
N MET A 82 -24.67 22.35 -13.97
CA MET A 82 -24.14 23.67 -13.64
C MET A 82 -24.98 24.76 -14.31
N GLU A 83 -25.30 25.80 -13.56
CA GLU A 83 -25.83 27.03 -14.13
C GLU A 83 -24.70 27.82 -14.81
N HIS A 84 -24.96 28.30 -16.04
CA HIS A 84 -23.99 29.17 -16.70
C HIS A 84 -23.80 30.46 -15.89
N SER A 85 -22.54 30.88 -15.73
CA SER A 85 -22.19 32.12 -15.02
C SER A 85 -22.80 33.40 -15.62
N THR A 86 -23.35 33.31 -16.83
CA THR A 86 -24.04 34.39 -17.54
C THR A 86 -25.56 34.40 -17.32
N GLY A 87 -26.11 33.45 -16.55
CA GLY A 87 -27.55 33.31 -16.31
C GLY A 87 -28.36 32.75 -17.49
N ALA A 88 -27.69 32.32 -18.57
CA ALA A 88 -28.32 31.97 -19.84
C ALA A 88 -28.80 30.51 -19.97
N GLY A 89 -28.78 29.73 -18.88
CA GLY A 89 -29.29 28.36 -18.88
C GLY A 89 -28.63 27.44 -17.86
N TYR A 90 -29.17 26.22 -17.79
CA TYR A 90 -28.67 25.12 -16.97
C TYR A 90 -28.16 24.01 -17.89
N GLU A 91 -26.89 23.66 -17.77
CA GLU A 91 -26.27 22.57 -18.52
C GLU A 91 -26.19 21.32 -17.64
N GLN A 92 -26.50 20.15 -18.21
CA GLN A 92 -26.40 18.87 -17.52
C GLN A 92 -25.60 17.87 -18.35
N ILE A 93 -24.79 17.08 -17.66
CA ILE A 93 -23.99 16.02 -18.25
C ILE A 93 -24.47 14.70 -17.66
N ASP A 94 -24.82 13.74 -18.53
CA ASP A 94 -25.06 12.35 -18.14
C ASP A 94 -23.73 11.67 -17.84
N ILE A 95 -23.61 11.09 -16.65
CA ILE A 95 -22.38 10.47 -16.15
C ILE A 95 -22.57 8.98 -15.79
N ARG A 96 -23.43 8.25 -16.50
CA ARG A 96 -23.59 6.79 -16.33
C ARG A 96 -22.32 5.97 -16.47
N ARG A 97 -21.25 6.52 -17.06
CA ARG A 97 -19.93 5.89 -17.22
C ARG A 97 -18.92 6.38 -16.18
N ALA A 98 -19.40 6.94 -15.08
CA ALA A 98 -18.57 7.36 -13.96
C ALA A 98 -18.49 6.28 -12.88
N ALA A 99 -17.36 6.22 -12.19
CA ALA A 99 -17.19 5.44 -10.95
C ALA A 99 -16.81 6.37 -9.81
N PHE A 100 -17.49 6.24 -8.68
CA PHE A 100 -17.15 6.94 -7.43
C PHE A 100 -16.50 5.95 -6.46
N ILE A 101 -15.30 6.26 -6.02
CA ILE A 101 -14.55 5.49 -5.03
C ILE A 101 -14.42 6.38 -3.79
N LEU A 102 -14.97 5.91 -2.66
CA LEU A 102 -14.95 6.65 -1.41
C LEU A 102 -14.07 5.90 -0.42
N THR A 103 -13.11 6.58 0.19
CA THR A 103 -12.28 6.02 1.26
C THR A 103 -12.63 6.71 2.58
N THR A 104 -12.63 5.93 3.67
CA THR A 104 -12.98 6.44 4.99
C THR A 104 -12.44 5.53 6.08
N ASP A 105 -12.07 6.13 7.21
CA ASP A 105 -11.61 5.41 8.39
C ASP A 105 -12.72 5.21 9.44
N VAL A 106 -13.96 5.60 9.13
CA VAL A 106 -15.12 5.57 10.06
C VAL A 106 -15.36 4.19 10.68
N ALA A 107 -15.11 3.11 9.94
CA ALA A 107 -15.35 1.75 10.41
C ALA A 107 -14.12 1.10 11.07
N SER A 108 -12.97 1.78 11.11
CA SER A 108 -11.68 1.19 11.51
C SER A 108 -11.75 0.48 12.87
N GLU A 109 -12.20 1.20 13.91
CA GLU A 109 -12.33 0.64 15.27
C GLU A 109 -13.32 -0.52 15.34
N SER A 110 -14.42 -0.42 14.60
CA SER A 110 -15.48 -1.44 14.58
C SER A 110 -15.01 -2.73 13.88
N ILE A 111 -14.24 -2.60 12.80
CA ILE A 111 -13.59 -3.73 12.11
C ILE A 111 -12.56 -4.40 13.02
N SER A 112 -11.72 -3.62 13.71
CA SER A 112 -10.73 -4.16 14.66
C SER A 112 -11.40 -4.91 15.81
N ALA A 113 -12.48 -4.36 16.37
CA ALA A 113 -13.27 -5.03 17.40
C ALA A 113 -13.95 -6.31 16.88
N LEU A 114 -14.44 -6.30 15.63
CA LEU A 114 -15.01 -7.49 15.00
C LEU A 114 -13.96 -8.58 14.79
N LEU A 115 -12.77 -8.22 14.30
CA LEU A 115 -11.64 -9.13 14.12
C LEU A 115 -11.25 -9.78 15.46
N ALA A 116 -11.10 -8.99 16.51
CA ALA A 116 -10.76 -9.50 17.85
C ALA A 116 -11.80 -10.51 18.38
N LYS A 117 -13.09 -10.29 18.14
CA LYS A 117 -14.16 -11.24 18.52
C LYS A 117 -14.05 -12.57 17.80
N TYR A 118 -13.78 -12.55 16.50
CA TYR A 118 -13.61 -13.78 15.70
C TYR A 118 -12.33 -14.53 16.06
N GLN A 119 -11.25 -13.81 16.39
CA GLN A 119 -10.01 -14.39 16.85
C GLN A 119 -10.17 -15.05 18.23
N ALA A 120 -10.86 -14.41 19.18
CA ALA A 120 -11.12 -14.97 20.50
C ALA A 120 -12.00 -16.25 20.46
N GLY A 121 -12.84 -16.40 19.44
CA GLY A 121 -13.68 -17.58 19.23
C GLY A 121 -12.97 -18.77 18.56
N ALA A 122 -11.77 -18.57 18.01
CA ALA A 122 -11.03 -19.61 17.31
C ALA A 122 -10.38 -20.58 18.32
N ARG A 123 -11.02 -21.74 18.53
CA ARG A 123 -10.45 -22.83 19.32
C ARG A 123 -9.27 -23.44 18.57
N GLY A 124 -8.10 -23.54 19.23
CA GLY A 124 -6.96 -24.34 18.75
C GLY A 124 -5.78 -23.56 18.16
N GLY A 125 -5.62 -22.26 18.45
CA GLY A 125 -4.42 -21.51 18.07
C GLY A 125 -4.29 -21.19 16.57
N ILE A 126 -5.26 -21.59 15.75
CA ILE A 126 -5.33 -21.20 14.34
C ILE A 126 -6.04 -19.84 14.27
N VAL A 127 -5.25 -18.77 14.14
CA VAL A 127 -5.75 -17.42 13.91
C VAL A 127 -6.36 -17.35 12.51
N ASN A 128 -7.64 -17.67 12.40
CA ASN A 128 -8.39 -17.42 11.16
C ASN A 128 -8.56 -15.91 11.01
N ARG A 129 -7.64 -15.27 10.28
CA ARG A 129 -7.73 -13.85 9.85
C ARG A 129 -8.80 -13.62 8.78
N VAL A 130 -9.49 -14.68 8.36
CA VAL A 130 -10.60 -14.61 7.40
C VAL A 130 -11.88 -14.23 8.14
N LEU A 131 -12.22 -12.95 8.10
CA LEU A 131 -13.53 -12.48 8.50
C LEU A 131 -14.57 -12.84 7.42
N PRO A 132 -15.72 -13.44 7.78
CA PRO A 132 -16.78 -13.64 6.82
C PRO A 132 -17.25 -12.29 6.25
N GLN A 133 -17.43 -12.23 4.93
CA GLN A 133 -17.71 -10.99 4.20
C GLN A 133 -19.00 -10.31 4.67
N VAL A 134 -20.05 -11.10 4.95
CA VAL A 134 -21.36 -10.56 5.35
C VAL A 134 -21.30 -9.77 6.68
N PRO A 135 -20.74 -10.32 7.78
CA PRO A 135 -20.46 -9.56 9.00
C PRO A 135 -19.64 -8.29 8.77
N LEU A 136 -18.56 -8.38 7.97
CA LEU A 136 -17.69 -7.24 7.70
C LEU A 136 -18.42 -6.12 6.97
N GLN A 137 -19.14 -6.45 5.89
CA GLN A 137 -19.94 -5.49 5.14
C GLN A 137 -21.05 -4.87 5.98
N ARG A 138 -21.71 -5.67 6.83
CA ARG A 138 -22.72 -5.17 7.76
C ARG A 138 -22.13 -4.15 8.73
N GLU A 139 -20.94 -4.42 9.25
CA GLU A 139 -20.26 -3.53 10.19
C GLU A 139 -19.85 -2.22 9.52
N VAL A 140 -19.23 -2.29 8.34
CA VAL A 140 -18.86 -1.10 7.55
C VAL A 140 -20.09 -0.26 7.22
N ARG A 141 -21.18 -0.90 6.76
CA ARG A 141 -22.43 -0.22 6.45
C ARG A 141 -23.02 0.44 7.69
N ARG A 142 -23.05 -0.26 8.83
CA ARG A 142 -23.53 0.29 10.09
C ARG A 142 -22.76 1.54 10.47
N SER A 143 -21.43 1.51 10.50
CA SER A 143 -20.61 2.68 10.86
C SER A 143 -20.84 3.86 9.92
N LEU A 144 -20.95 3.60 8.60
CA LEU A 144 -21.26 4.65 7.61
C LEU A 144 -22.65 5.25 7.80
N ASP A 145 -23.68 4.40 7.96
CA ASP A 145 -25.04 4.84 8.20
C ASP A 145 -25.10 5.67 9.49
N GLU A 146 -24.33 5.33 10.54
CA GLU A 146 -24.25 6.08 11.80
C GLU A 146 -23.61 7.46 11.67
N THR A 147 -22.52 7.57 10.90
CA THR A 147 -21.85 8.86 10.66
C THR A 147 -22.67 9.77 9.76
N PHE A 148 -23.38 9.22 8.78
CA PHE A 148 -24.10 9.98 7.74
C PHE A 148 -25.64 9.83 7.81
N ARG A 149 -26.19 9.52 8.99
CA ARG A 149 -27.62 9.18 9.22
C ARG A 149 -28.59 10.13 8.54
N HIS A 150 -28.30 11.43 8.57
CA HIS A 150 -29.23 12.48 8.14
C HIS A 150 -29.38 12.62 6.62
N GLN A 151 -28.58 11.90 5.83
CA GLN A 151 -28.43 12.19 4.40
C GLN A 151 -28.83 11.04 3.50
N GLY A 152 -29.15 9.87 4.07
CA GLY A 152 -29.40 8.66 3.30
C GLY A 152 -28.21 8.22 2.43
N PHE A 153 -27.02 8.78 2.67
CA PHE A 153 -25.84 8.62 1.82
C PHE A 153 -25.41 7.16 1.68
N GLY A 154 -25.53 6.36 2.75
CA GLY A 154 -25.27 4.91 2.71
C GLY A 154 -26.16 4.15 1.73
N LYS A 155 -27.36 4.64 1.39
CA LYS A 155 -28.23 3.99 0.39
C LYS A 155 -27.71 4.15 -1.05
N LEU A 156 -26.85 5.13 -1.30
CA LEU A 156 -26.25 5.37 -2.62
C LEU A 156 -25.05 4.47 -2.89
N ILE A 157 -24.47 3.89 -1.83
CA ILE A 157 -23.29 3.03 -1.94
C ILE A 157 -23.72 1.63 -2.38
N GLN A 158 -23.22 1.22 -3.54
CA GLN A 158 -23.52 -0.09 -4.14
C GLN A 158 -22.70 -1.21 -3.50
N HIS A 159 -21.43 -0.94 -3.17
CA HIS A 159 -20.49 -1.93 -2.64
C HIS A 159 -19.71 -1.39 -1.46
N TYR A 160 -19.58 -2.23 -0.43
CA TYR A 160 -18.79 -1.96 0.76
C TYR A 160 -17.60 -2.91 0.80
N ILE A 161 -16.40 -2.36 0.88
CA ILE A 161 -15.16 -3.12 0.96
C ILE A 161 -14.48 -2.76 2.27
N GLY A 162 -14.45 -3.71 3.21
CA GLY A 162 -13.70 -3.58 4.45
C GLY A 162 -12.28 -4.06 4.25
N PHE A 163 -11.30 -3.18 4.45
CA PHE A 163 -9.89 -3.58 4.48
C PHE A 163 -9.55 -4.05 5.89
N LEU A 164 -8.97 -5.24 6.01
CA LEU A 164 -8.50 -5.76 7.28
C LEU A 164 -7.12 -5.16 7.61
N PRO A 165 -6.83 -4.94 8.90
CA PRO A 165 -5.48 -4.58 9.32
C PRO A 165 -4.45 -5.62 8.86
N LEU A 166 -3.29 -5.15 8.40
CA LEU A 166 -2.25 -6.03 7.89
C LEU A 166 -1.59 -6.82 9.02
N GLY A 167 -1.34 -8.09 8.80
CA GLY A 167 -0.48 -8.91 9.64
C GLY A 167 0.98 -8.76 9.29
N LEU A 168 1.82 -9.47 10.03
CA LEU A 168 3.26 -9.47 9.81
C LEU A 168 3.62 -9.97 8.39
N ASP A 169 2.96 -11.01 7.90
CA ASP A 169 3.27 -11.61 6.59
C ASP A 169 2.84 -10.69 5.44
N GLU A 170 1.71 -9.98 5.58
CA GLU A 170 1.30 -8.98 4.61
C GLU A 170 2.22 -7.74 4.65
N VAL A 171 2.66 -7.30 5.83
CA VAL A 171 3.65 -6.21 5.95
C VAL A 171 4.99 -6.62 5.34
N GLN A 172 5.42 -7.88 5.47
CA GLN A 172 6.60 -8.43 4.78
C GLN A 172 6.45 -8.35 3.27
N SER A 173 5.29 -8.77 2.75
CA SER A 173 4.99 -8.68 1.31
C SER A 173 5.04 -7.23 0.80
N VAL A 174 4.57 -6.27 1.60
CA VAL A 174 4.69 -4.84 1.24
C VAL A 174 6.15 -4.37 1.27
N VAL A 175 6.94 -4.81 2.25
CA VAL A 175 8.38 -4.52 2.29
C VAL A 175 9.08 -5.04 1.05
N ASP A 176 8.81 -6.28 0.63
CA ASP A 176 9.37 -6.86 -0.60
C ASP A 176 9.08 -5.99 -1.83
N LEU A 177 7.83 -5.54 -1.98
CA LEU A 177 7.44 -4.64 -3.07
C LEU A 177 8.17 -3.29 -3.01
N LEU A 178 8.38 -2.75 -1.81
CA LEU A 178 9.12 -1.50 -1.61
C LEU A 178 10.61 -1.65 -1.93
N LEU A 179 11.21 -2.80 -1.61
CA LEU A 179 12.60 -3.11 -1.93
C LEU A 179 12.79 -3.28 -3.45
N ALA A 180 11.83 -3.91 -4.13
CA ALA A 180 11.82 -4.04 -5.59
C ALA A 180 11.68 -2.67 -6.30
N ASP A 181 10.74 -1.82 -5.86
CA ASP A 181 10.58 -0.45 -6.39
C ASP A 181 11.84 0.41 -6.15
N LEU A 182 12.52 0.21 -5.01
CA LEU A 182 13.81 0.86 -4.77
C LEU A 182 14.89 0.39 -5.73
N ASP A 183 15.02 -0.93 -5.93
CA ASP A 183 16.01 -1.48 -6.86
C ASP A 183 15.82 -0.89 -8.26
N GLU A 184 14.59 -0.95 -8.79
CA GLU A 184 14.25 -0.44 -10.12
C GLU A 184 14.62 1.05 -10.27
N ARG A 185 14.28 1.89 -9.29
CA ARG A 185 14.57 3.33 -9.33
C ARG A 185 16.05 3.66 -9.30
N TYR A 186 16.86 2.85 -8.62
CA TYR A 186 18.30 3.08 -8.53
C TYR A 186 19.04 2.47 -9.73
N ALA A 187 18.58 1.32 -10.22
CA ALA A 187 19.05 0.73 -11.46
C ALA A 187 18.81 1.64 -12.67
N ALA A 188 17.62 2.24 -12.78
CA ALA A 188 17.29 3.21 -13.82
C ALA A 188 18.17 4.48 -13.81
N ARG A 189 18.79 4.80 -12.67
CA ARG A 189 19.75 5.92 -12.52
C ARG A 189 21.20 5.50 -12.73
N GLY A 190 21.44 4.26 -13.16
CA GLY A 190 22.79 3.72 -13.37
C GLY A 190 23.61 3.58 -12.10
N ARG A 191 22.98 3.58 -10.92
CA ARG A 191 23.67 3.40 -9.64
C ARG A 191 24.18 1.98 -9.46
N TRP A 192 23.43 1.01 -9.99
CA TRP A 192 23.78 -0.40 -10.08
C TRP A 192 22.99 -1.08 -11.21
N ALA A 193 23.33 -2.32 -11.56
CA ALA A 193 22.58 -3.14 -12.49
C ALA A 193 21.36 -3.83 -11.84
N GLY A 194 21.42 -4.10 -10.54
CA GLY A 194 20.31 -4.64 -9.74
C GLY A 194 20.72 -4.86 -8.29
N ALA A 195 19.75 -5.20 -7.44
CA ALA A 195 19.95 -5.52 -6.04
C ALA A 195 19.35 -6.88 -5.68
N VAL A 196 20.06 -7.64 -4.84
CA VAL A 196 19.65 -8.93 -4.30
C VAL A 196 19.56 -8.79 -2.79
N TRP A 197 18.37 -9.05 -2.27
CA TRP A 197 18.05 -8.97 -0.84
C TRP A 197 18.03 -10.39 -0.25
N GLY A 198 18.68 -10.57 0.90
CA GLY A 198 18.60 -11.81 1.67
C GLY A 198 17.17 -12.03 2.19
N CYS A 199 16.75 -13.28 2.31
CA CYS A 199 15.35 -13.63 2.64
C CYS A 199 14.88 -13.18 4.02
N ASP A 200 15.82 -12.90 4.93
CA ASP A 200 15.52 -12.40 6.26
C ASP A 200 15.41 -10.88 6.34
N VAL A 201 15.87 -10.16 5.30
CA VAL A 201 15.83 -8.69 5.24
C VAL A 201 14.40 -8.15 5.25
N PRO A 202 13.44 -8.67 4.46
CA PRO A 202 12.06 -8.20 4.49
C PRO A 202 11.44 -8.37 5.88
N ARG A 203 11.56 -9.58 6.46
CA ARG A 203 11.11 -9.89 7.82
C ARG A 203 11.74 -8.98 8.87
N MET A 204 13.04 -8.74 8.80
CA MET A 204 13.75 -7.86 9.71
C MET A 204 13.22 -6.43 9.63
N LEU A 205 13.02 -5.90 8.42
CA LEU A 205 12.50 -4.53 8.21
C LEU A 205 11.02 -4.40 8.60
N SER A 206 10.23 -5.46 8.47
CA SER A 206 8.85 -5.51 8.94
C SER A 206 8.72 -5.55 10.47
N LEU A 207 9.76 -6.01 11.16
CA LEU A 207 9.85 -6.05 12.63
C LEU A 207 10.66 -4.89 13.21
N ASP A 208 11.09 -3.94 12.37
CA ASP A 208 11.80 -2.75 12.82
C ASP A 208 10.91 -1.93 13.76
N LYS A 209 11.54 -1.22 14.71
CA LYS A 209 10.88 -0.42 15.76
C LYS A 209 9.92 0.64 15.24
N PHE A 210 10.00 0.97 13.96
CA PHE A 210 9.10 1.93 13.33
C PHE A 210 7.74 1.34 12.99
N VAL A 211 7.61 0.02 12.84
CA VAL A 211 6.33 -0.63 12.55
C VAL A 211 5.66 -1.01 13.87
N VAL A 212 4.59 -0.30 14.22
CA VAL A 212 3.86 -0.55 15.46
C VAL A 212 2.83 -1.66 15.24
N TYR A 213 2.97 -2.76 16.00
CA TYR A 213 2.00 -3.83 16.04
C TYR A 213 1.16 -3.76 17.33
N GLU A 214 -0.14 -3.96 17.18
CA GLU A 214 -1.06 -4.15 18.29
C GLU A 214 -1.00 -5.61 18.76
N LYS A 215 -0.87 -5.80 20.07
CA LYS A 215 -0.89 -7.10 20.72
C LYS A 215 -2.34 -7.52 20.95
N THR A 216 -2.77 -8.65 20.39
CA THR A 216 -4.17 -9.09 20.51
C THR A 216 -4.22 -10.52 21.02
N SER A 217 -4.16 -10.60 22.36
CA SER A 217 -4.19 -11.79 23.21
C SER A 217 -2.85 -12.43 23.51
N VAL A 218 -2.85 -13.02 24.70
CA VAL A 218 -1.82 -13.87 25.28
C VAL A 218 -2.28 -15.30 25.00
N ASP A 219 -1.39 -16.16 24.50
CA ASP A 219 -1.73 -17.56 24.30
C ASP A 219 -1.99 -18.29 25.65
N ALA A 220 -2.41 -19.55 25.59
CA ALA A 220 -2.62 -20.36 26.79
C ALA A 220 -1.32 -20.60 27.61
N ALA A 221 -0.15 -20.27 27.07
CA ALA A 221 1.16 -20.40 27.69
C ALA A 221 1.68 -19.06 28.29
N GLY A 222 0.96 -17.95 28.12
CA GLY A 222 1.37 -16.65 28.66
C GLY A 222 2.19 -15.79 27.70
N GLU A 223 2.34 -16.17 26.42
CA GLU A 223 3.12 -15.41 25.43
C GLU A 223 2.26 -14.43 24.61
N ASP A 224 2.79 -13.21 24.43
CA ASP A 224 2.17 -12.15 23.64
C ASP A 224 2.10 -12.51 22.14
N PHE A 225 0.91 -12.52 21.56
CA PHE A 225 0.74 -12.74 20.12
C PHE A 225 0.76 -11.41 19.33
N ILE A 226 1.63 -11.33 18.31
CA ILE A 226 1.66 -10.20 17.36
C ILE A 226 0.45 -10.32 16.44
N SER A 227 -0.52 -9.42 16.56
CA SER A 227 -1.79 -9.57 15.85
C SER A 227 -1.82 -8.75 14.56
N THR A 228 -1.68 -7.42 14.61
CA THR A 228 -1.90 -6.57 13.42
C THR A 228 -1.12 -5.26 13.50
N SER A 229 -0.72 -4.70 12.36
CA SER A 229 -0.10 -3.37 12.31
C SER A 229 -1.12 -2.29 12.63
N ALA A 230 -0.82 -1.39 13.57
CA ALA A 230 -1.71 -0.30 13.99
C ALA A 230 -2.00 0.70 12.85
N TYR A 231 -1.00 0.97 12.01
CA TYR A 231 -1.05 2.00 10.97
C TYR A 231 -0.85 1.42 9.55
N GLY A 232 -1.18 0.15 9.36
CA GLY A 232 -0.91 -0.56 8.11
C GLY A 232 0.60 -0.62 7.80
N ALA A 233 0.93 -0.64 6.51
CA ALA A 233 2.33 -0.70 6.04
C ALA A 233 2.96 0.69 5.77
N ARG A 234 2.31 1.79 6.17
CA ARG A 234 2.85 3.15 5.95
C ARG A 234 4.20 3.33 6.63
N GLU A 235 4.34 2.79 7.84
CA GLU A 235 5.56 2.88 8.62
C GLU A 235 6.68 1.99 8.07
N ALA A 236 6.34 0.85 7.44
CA ALA A 236 7.30 -0.03 6.79
C ALA A 236 8.10 0.71 5.69
N ARG A 237 7.47 1.68 4.99
CA ARG A 237 8.16 2.56 4.04
C ARG A 237 9.25 3.40 4.71
N ASN A 238 9.03 3.86 5.94
CA ASN A 238 10.03 4.60 6.70
C ASN A 238 11.16 3.68 7.16
N SER A 239 10.86 2.46 7.59
CA SER A 239 11.88 1.45 7.94
C SER A 239 12.79 1.17 6.75
N VAL A 240 12.19 0.84 5.60
CA VAL A 240 12.89 0.58 4.33
C VAL A 240 13.75 1.77 3.92
N ARG A 241 13.19 2.99 3.90
CA ARG A 241 13.95 4.21 3.56
C ARG A 241 15.11 4.44 4.53
N THR A 242 14.89 4.30 5.83
CA THR A 242 15.90 4.58 6.85
C THR A 242 17.04 3.57 6.79
N ALA A 243 16.72 2.28 6.67
CA ALA A 243 17.70 1.22 6.47
C ALA A 243 18.54 1.49 5.22
N PHE A 244 17.87 1.84 4.12
CA PHE A 244 18.50 2.17 2.86
C PHE A 244 19.41 3.42 2.93
N GLU A 245 18.94 4.51 3.54
CA GLU A 245 19.77 5.71 3.73
C GLU A 245 20.97 5.44 4.64
N ARG A 246 20.82 4.62 5.69
CA ARG A 246 21.96 4.18 6.51
C ARG A 246 22.96 3.39 5.67
N MET A 247 22.48 2.48 4.82
CA MET A 247 23.34 1.72 3.89
C MET A 247 24.14 2.67 2.96
N LEU A 248 23.48 3.65 2.36
CA LEU A 248 24.13 4.62 1.47
C LEU A 248 25.12 5.54 2.20
N ARG A 249 24.80 5.97 3.43
CA ARG A 249 25.67 6.86 4.23
C ARG A 249 26.95 6.17 4.68
N HIS A 250 26.90 4.88 4.99
CA HIS A 250 28.06 4.15 5.52
C HIS A 250 29.05 3.69 4.44
N ARG A 251 28.71 3.78 3.14
CA ARG A 251 29.62 3.37 2.06
C ARG A 251 29.73 4.42 0.96
N ALA A 252 30.77 5.26 1.08
CA ALA A 252 31.25 6.20 0.06
C ALA A 252 31.99 5.52 -1.11
N ALA A 253 31.69 4.26 -1.42
CA ALA A 253 32.32 3.60 -2.55
C ALA A 253 31.73 4.16 -3.87
N PRO A 254 32.53 4.38 -4.92
CA PRO A 254 32.00 4.64 -6.25
C PRO A 254 31.34 3.33 -6.69
N TRP A 255 30.02 3.24 -6.53
CA TRP A 255 29.19 2.20 -7.11
C TRP A 255 29.37 2.31 -8.62
N ALA A 256 30.35 1.58 -9.15
CA ALA A 256 30.66 1.64 -10.57
C ALA A 256 29.38 1.26 -11.31
N SER A 257 28.95 2.05 -12.28
CA SER A 257 27.74 1.75 -13.04
C SER A 257 27.83 0.33 -13.61
N GLY A 258 26.84 -0.54 -13.31
CA GLY A 258 26.69 -1.85 -13.94
C GLY A 258 27.00 -3.11 -13.12
N GLY A 259 27.27 -3.03 -11.81
CA GLY A 259 27.35 -4.22 -10.93
C GLY A 259 26.10 -4.48 -10.09
N VAL A 260 26.06 -5.63 -9.43
CA VAL A 260 24.93 -6.08 -8.58
C VAL A 260 25.24 -5.83 -7.11
N LEU A 261 24.28 -5.27 -6.38
CA LEU A 261 24.35 -5.04 -4.95
C LEU A 261 23.72 -6.22 -4.19
N TYR A 262 24.41 -6.79 -3.19
CA TYR A 262 23.85 -7.80 -2.29
C TYR A 262 23.71 -7.27 -0.88
N ILE A 263 22.60 -7.61 -0.23
CA ILE A 263 22.19 -7.04 1.05
C ILE A 263 21.66 -8.16 1.93
N ALA A 264 22.26 -8.39 3.09
CA ALA A 264 21.86 -9.45 4.03
C ALA A 264 21.96 -8.96 5.47
N ARG A 265 21.29 -9.60 6.43
CA ARG A 265 21.40 -9.25 7.85
C ARG A 265 22.75 -9.63 8.45
N ASN A 266 23.25 -8.83 9.37
CA ASN A 266 24.59 -8.95 9.95
C ASN A 266 24.78 -10.14 10.90
N ALA A 267 23.71 -10.83 11.30
CA ALA A 267 23.82 -12.06 12.11
C ALA A 267 24.57 -13.18 11.36
N THR A 268 24.67 -13.09 10.03
CA THR A 268 25.46 -13.98 9.18
C THR A 268 26.81 -13.40 8.79
N ALA A 269 27.22 -12.23 9.30
CA ALA A 269 28.42 -11.53 8.80
C ALA A 269 29.72 -12.33 8.95
N GLU A 270 29.84 -13.19 9.96
CA GLU A 270 30.98 -14.09 10.12
C GLU A 270 30.89 -15.29 9.15
N GLY A 271 29.71 -15.86 8.95
CA GLY A 271 29.47 -16.89 7.93
C GLY A 271 29.70 -16.38 6.51
N VAL A 272 29.26 -15.15 6.21
CA VAL A 272 29.45 -14.50 4.91
C VAL A 272 30.88 -14.02 4.74
N ALA A 273 31.54 -13.46 5.77
CA ALA A 273 32.97 -13.15 5.72
C ALA A 273 33.82 -14.40 5.46
N THR A 274 33.44 -15.52 6.06
CA THR A 274 34.07 -16.83 5.81
C THR A 274 33.87 -17.24 4.35
N ARG A 275 32.64 -17.18 3.85
CA ARG A 275 32.32 -17.54 2.47
C ARG A 275 32.98 -16.63 1.43
N LEU A 276 33.22 -15.36 1.75
CA LEU A 276 33.90 -14.45 0.84
C LEU A 276 35.40 -14.68 0.77
N ARG A 277 36.02 -15.15 1.86
CA ARG A 277 37.39 -15.65 1.80
C ARG A 277 37.47 -16.93 0.96
N GLU A 278 36.42 -17.74 0.94
CA GLU A 278 36.32 -18.95 0.11
C GLU A 278 36.10 -18.63 -1.37
N VAL A 279 35.21 -17.68 -1.69
CA VAL A 279 34.85 -17.31 -3.07
C VAL A 279 35.87 -16.38 -3.72
N PHE A 280 36.46 -15.47 -2.93
CA PHE A 280 37.47 -14.50 -3.40
C PHE A 280 38.79 -14.70 -2.63
N PRO A 281 39.64 -15.64 -3.04
CA PRO A 281 40.88 -15.92 -2.32
C PRO A 281 41.86 -14.72 -2.38
N GLY A 282 42.56 -14.50 -1.26
CA GLY A 282 43.58 -13.46 -1.13
C GLY A 282 43.08 -12.13 -0.58
N ASP A 283 43.84 -11.05 -0.82
CA ASP A 283 43.62 -9.73 -0.22
C ASP A 283 42.25 -9.11 -0.59
N GLU A 284 41.68 -9.52 -1.72
CA GLU A 284 40.36 -9.06 -2.16
C GLU A 284 39.23 -9.60 -1.26
N GLY A 285 39.28 -10.88 -0.88
CA GLY A 285 38.33 -11.48 0.07
C GLY A 285 38.41 -10.88 1.46
N GLU A 286 39.63 -10.62 1.98
CA GLU A 286 39.82 -9.92 3.26
C GLU A 286 39.32 -8.48 3.21
N ARG A 287 39.56 -7.76 2.10
CA ARG A 287 39.08 -6.39 1.94
C ARG A 287 37.55 -6.33 1.83
N LEU A 288 36.93 -7.29 1.15
CA LEU A 288 35.48 -7.42 1.09
C LEU A 288 34.90 -7.77 2.47
N ALA A 289 35.45 -8.75 3.18
CA ALA A 289 35.05 -9.15 4.53
C ALA A 289 35.26 -8.07 5.61
N ALA A 290 36.21 -7.15 5.43
CA ALA A 290 36.39 -6.02 6.32
C ALA A 290 35.28 -4.98 6.17
N LEU A 291 34.74 -4.79 4.96
CA LEU A 291 33.71 -3.80 4.67
C LEU A 291 32.35 -4.14 5.32
N SER A 292 32.07 -5.42 5.60
CA SER A 292 30.77 -5.88 6.15
C SER A 292 30.58 -5.66 7.65
N ARG A 293 31.60 -5.19 8.38
CA ARG A 293 31.50 -5.01 9.83
C ARG A 293 30.83 -3.66 10.17
N GLY A 294 29.81 -3.67 11.05
CA GLY A 294 29.36 -2.47 11.77
C GLY A 294 27.94 -1.96 11.54
N THR A 295 27.09 -2.67 10.78
CA THR A 295 25.67 -2.30 10.56
C THR A 295 24.78 -3.53 10.70
N GLU A 296 23.50 -3.41 11.09
CA GLU A 296 22.55 -4.56 11.14
C GLU A 296 22.34 -5.25 9.78
N LEU A 297 22.74 -4.60 8.69
CA LEU A 297 22.80 -5.14 7.34
C LEU A 297 24.24 -5.12 6.81
N SER A 298 24.67 -6.21 6.18
CA SER A 298 25.90 -6.32 5.40
C SER A 298 25.64 -5.99 3.93
N LEU A 299 26.56 -5.24 3.31
CA LEU A 299 26.49 -4.78 1.92
C LEU A 299 27.63 -5.35 1.08
N TRP A 300 27.34 -5.81 -0.13
CA TRP A 300 28.34 -6.34 -1.05
C TRP A 300 28.12 -5.85 -2.46
N TRP A 301 29.22 -5.60 -3.17
CA TRP A 301 29.21 -5.13 -4.54
C TRP A 301 29.88 -6.16 -5.44
N CYS A 302 29.17 -6.66 -6.44
CA CYS A 302 29.72 -7.56 -7.44
C CYS A 302 29.77 -6.84 -8.81
N PRO A 303 30.95 -6.62 -9.40
CA PRO A 303 31.07 -6.10 -10.75
C PRO A 303 30.30 -6.96 -11.76
N GLY A 304 29.58 -6.34 -12.70
CA GLY A 304 28.76 -7.06 -13.69
C GLY A 304 29.56 -8.05 -14.56
N SER A 305 30.87 -7.84 -14.73
CA SER A 305 31.77 -8.75 -15.43
C SER A 305 32.05 -10.06 -14.69
N LEU A 306 31.84 -10.10 -13.37
CA LEU A 306 32.01 -11.27 -12.52
C LEU A 306 30.68 -11.94 -12.18
N PHE A 307 29.56 -11.37 -12.62
CA PHE A 307 28.22 -11.89 -12.32
C PHE A 307 27.89 -13.10 -13.20
N ARG A 308 27.92 -14.29 -12.60
CA ARG A 308 27.19 -15.46 -13.11
C ARG A 308 25.94 -15.64 -12.25
N ARG A 309 24.78 -15.62 -12.89
CA ARG A 309 23.46 -15.76 -12.23
C ARG A 309 23.36 -17.07 -11.43
N ASP A 310 24.11 -18.08 -11.86
CA ASP A 310 24.08 -19.44 -11.31
C ASP A 310 24.88 -19.57 -10.00
N THR A 311 25.94 -18.79 -9.81
CA THR A 311 26.82 -18.87 -8.62
C THR A 311 26.33 -18.05 -7.42
N ALA A 312 25.40 -17.12 -7.63
CA ALA A 312 24.81 -16.31 -6.56
C ALA A 312 23.94 -17.15 -5.61
N CYS A 313 23.34 -18.23 -6.11
CA CYS A 313 22.59 -19.19 -5.28
C CYS A 313 23.52 -20.13 -4.49
N GLU A 314 24.69 -20.46 -5.03
CA GLU A 314 25.63 -21.39 -4.36
C GLU A 314 26.50 -20.71 -3.30
N ALA A 315 26.76 -19.40 -3.37
CA ALA A 315 27.53 -18.67 -2.35
C ALA A 315 26.70 -18.31 -1.09
N ALA A 316 25.39 -18.51 -1.11
CA ALA A 316 24.48 -18.26 0.00
C ALA A 316 23.76 -19.55 0.46
N GLY A 317 24.46 -20.68 0.30
CA GLY A 317 23.91 -22.03 0.46
C GLY A 317 23.10 -22.27 1.72
N ASP A 318 22.13 -23.18 1.59
CA ASP A 318 21.24 -23.87 2.55
C ASP A 318 20.58 -23.09 3.70
N ASP A 319 20.97 -21.84 3.98
CA ASP A 319 20.37 -20.98 5.01
C ASP A 319 19.47 -19.85 4.43
N GLY A 320 18.87 -20.09 3.27
CA GLY A 320 17.73 -19.28 2.80
C GLY A 320 18.06 -18.24 1.73
N VAL A 321 18.53 -18.69 0.58
CA VAL A 321 18.15 -18.04 -0.69
C VAL A 321 16.86 -18.70 -1.15
N CYS A 322 15.75 -17.98 -1.08
CA CYS A 322 14.58 -18.34 -1.84
C CYS A 322 15.01 -18.25 -3.29
N ALA A 323 15.09 -19.40 -3.99
CA ALA A 323 14.82 -19.41 -5.41
C ALA A 323 13.62 -18.49 -5.60
N ALA A 324 13.80 -17.39 -6.32
CA ALA A 324 12.72 -16.45 -6.56
C ALA A 324 11.55 -17.30 -7.05
N ALA A 325 10.53 -17.48 -6.20
CA ALA A 325 9.21 -17.79 -6.70
C ALA A 325 8.97 -16.62 -7.63
N ALA A 326 9.04 -16.88 -8.94
CA ALA A 326 8.85 -15.88 -9.95
C ALA A 326 7.64 -15.06 -9.49
N PRO A 327 7.77 -13.73 -9.34
CA PRO A 327 6.70 -12.92 -8.80
C PRO A 327 5.46 -13.32 -9.58
N ALA A 328 4.40 -13.73 -8.88
CA ALA A 328 3.19 -14.15 -9.54
C ALA A 328 2.85 -13.03 -10.52
N THR A 329 3.00 -13.31 -11.80
CA THR A 329 2.98 -12.24 -12.81
C THR A 329 1.66 -11.50 -12.66
N ALA A 330 1.59 -10.22 -13.04
CA ALA A 330 0.31 -9.49 -13.01
C ALA A 330 -0.84 -10.32 -13.62
N ALA A 331 -0.54 -11.17 -14.61
CA ALA A 331 -1.45 -12.17 -15.17
C ALA A 331 -1.94 -13.26 -14.19
N GLN A 332 -1.10 -13.79 -13.29
CA GLN A 332 -1.51 -14.75 -12.26
C GLN A 332 -2.34 -14.11 -11.14
N ALA A 333 -2.00 -12.88 -10.73
CA ALA A 333 -2.84 -12.11 -9.81
C ALA A 333 -4.21 -11.77 -10.43
N GLN A 334 -4.23 -11.42 -11.72
CA GLN A 334 -5.45 -11.17 -12.48
C GLN A 334 -6.27 -12.45 -12.70
N ALA A 335 -5.63 -13.60 -12.90
CA ALA A 335 -6.28 -14.90 -13.00
C ALA A 335 -6.90 -15.33 -11.65
N GLN A 336 -6.23 -15.08 -10.52
CA GLN A 336 -6.80 -15.34 -9.20
C GLN A 336 -7.97 -14.39 -8.89
N ALA A 337 -7.86 -13.11 -9.24
CA ALA A 337 -8.96 -12.16 -9.10
C ALA A 337 -10.17 -12.51 -9.97
N GLN A 338 -9.95 -12.97 -11.21
CA GLN A 338 -11.01 -13.45 -12.10
C GLN A 338 -11.66 -14.74 -11.59
N ALA A 339 -10.87 -15.68 -11.07
CA ALA A 339 -11.39 -16.91 -10.47
C ALA A 339 -12.25 -16.62 -9.22
N GLN A 340 -11.83 -15.66 -8.38
CA GLN A 340 -12.61 -15.21 -7.23
C GLN A 340 -13.89 -14.49 -7.63
N ALA A 341 -13.85 -13.63 -8.66
CA ALA A 341 -15.03 -12.95 -9.20
C ALA A 341 -16.03 -13.95 -9.83
N GLN A 342 -15.56 -14.99 -10.51
CA GLN A 342 -16.41 -16.05 -11.06
C GLN A 342 -17.04 -16.91 -9.97
N ALA A 343 -16.29 -17.25 -8.91
CA ALA A 343 -16.83 -17.96 -7.76
C ALA A 343 -17.91 -17.13 -7.02
N GLN A 344 -17.74 -15.81 -6.95
CA GLN A 344 -18.75 -14.89 -6.39
C GLN A 344 -20.01 -14.81 -7.25
N ALA A 345 -19.87 -14.75 -8.58
CA ALA A 345 -21.02 -14.75 -9.49
C ALA A 345 -21.82 -16.06 -9.43
N GLN A 346 -21.15 -17.20 -9.22
CA GLN A 346 -21.80 -18.50 -9.06
C GLN A 346 -22.47 -18.68 -7.69
N ALA A 347 -21.98 -18.00 -6.64
CA ALA A 347 -22.59 -18.05 -5.31
C ALA A 347 -23.80 -17.10 -5.14
N GLN A 348 -24.01 -16.19 -6.09
CA GLN A 348 -25.11 -15.22 -6.10
C GLN A 348 -26.23 -15.57 -7.10
N ALA A 349 -26.03 -16.60 -7.93
CA ALA A 349 -27.03 -17.18 -8.84
C ALA A 349 -27.79 -18.32 -8.16
#